data_AF-A0A2D9K718-F1
#
_entry.id   AF-A0A2D9K718-F1
#
_cell.length_a   1.000
_cell.length_b   1.000
_cell.length_c   1.000
_cell.angle_alpha   90.00
_cell.angle_beta   90.00
_cell.angle_gamma   90.00
#
_symmetry.space_group_name_H-M   'P 1'
#
loop_
_entity.id
_entity.type
_entity.pdbx_description
1 polymer ?
#
loop_
_entity_poly.entity_id
_entity_poly.type
_entity_poly.pdbx_seq_one_letter_code
_entity_poly.pdbx_strand_id
1 'polypeptide(L)'
;MTAHECMTRVMYFESNRSSEEGMIAVGTVVMNRLESGRYPKTVCGVVGQKNQFAPGVLTRSMEKGKDLASRTATKVLNGARHRNVEKAMFFHTAGMTFPYTNMHYLVEAGGNVFYEKRKNARRLSDPPFRNPEPYDPRRPAAQPSAMATMAASRSAGSTSAALEPISIDDLIRADRY
;
A
#
# COMPACT_ATOMS: atom_id res chain seq x y z
N MET A 1 -1.04 -23.76 -9.64
CA MET A 1 -0.36 -22.77 -8.78
C MET A 1 -1.19 -22.56 -7.53
N THR A 2 -0.58 -22.64 -6.36
CA THR A 2 -1.29 -22.44 -5.07
C THR A 2 -1.34 -20.96 -4.70
N ALA A 3 -2.22 -20.58 -3.76
CA ALA A 3 -2.24 -19.22 -3.21
C ALA A 3 -0.89 -18.82 -2.59
N HIS A 4 -0.24 -19.78 -1.92
CA HIS A 4 1.11 -19.62 -1.36
C HIS A 4 2.15 -19.33 -2.44
N GLU A 5 2.13 -20.08 -3.55
CA GLU A 5 3.06 -19.86 -4.66
C GLU A 5 2.85 -18.49 -5.31
N CYS A 6 1.60 -18.08 -5.57
CA CYS A 6 1.28 -16.75 -6.11
C CYS A 6 1.73 -15.62 -5.17
N MET A 7 1.47 -15.76 -3.86
CA MET A 7 1.89 -14.78 -2.84
C MET A 7 3.42 -14.70 -2.74
N THR A 8 4.12 -15.83 -2.76
CA THR A 8 5.58 -15.89 -2.74
C THR A 8 6.17 -15.13 -3.94
N ARG A 9 5.61 -15.37 -5.12
CA ARG A 9 6.11 -14.80 -6.37
C ARG A 9 5.91 -13.30 -6.44
N VAL A 10 4.72 -12.79 -6.10
CA VAL A 10 4.46 -11.34 -6.09
C VAL A 10 5.35 -10.63 -5.08
N MET A 11 5.52 -11.16 -3.87
CA MET A 11 6.47 -10.60 -2.90
C MET A 11 7.90 -10.57 -3.45
N TYR A 12 8.35 -11.64 -4.11
CA TYR A 12 9.69 -11.74 -4.66
C TYR A 12 9.98 -10.73 -5.79
N PHE A 13 9.00 -10.47 -6.66
CA PHE A 13 9.19 -9.60 -7.83
C PHE A 13 8.88 -8.12 -7.55
N GLU A 14 8.00 -7.83 -6.60
CA GLU A 14 7.52 -6.46 -6.35
C GLU A 14 8.20 -5.76 -5.17
N SER A 15 9.10 -6.43 -4.45
CA SER A 15 9.80 -5.85 -3.31
C SER A 15 11.30 -6.09 -3.36
N ASN A 16 12.05 -5.32 -2.57
CA ASN A 16 13.45 -5.66 -2.33
C ASN A 16 13.54 -7.05 -1.68
N ARG A 17 14.25 -7.98 -2.36
CA ARG A 17 14.37 -9.40 -1.98
C ARG A 17 15.06 -9.66 -0.64
N SER A 18 15.69 -8.63 -0.04
CA SER A 18 16.26 -8.69 1.32
C SER A 18 15.41 -7.96 2.37
N SER A 19 14.24 -7.41 2.02
CA SER A 19 13.36 -6.71 2.95
C SER A 19 12.09 -7.52 3.23
N GLU A 20 12.05 -8.18 4.39
CA GLU A 20 10.82 -8.84 4.85
C GLU A 20 9.66 -7.85 5.02
N GLU A 21 9.96 -6.65 5.52
CA GLU A 21 8.98 -5.57 5.71
C GLU A 21 8.34 -5.14 4.39
N GLY A 22 9.15 -5.00 3.33
CA GLY A 22 8.68 -4.75 1.96
C GLY A 22 7.81 -5.87 1.40
N MET A 23 8.18 -7.13 1.66
CA MET A 23 7.38 -8.28 1.25
C MET A 23 6.02 -8.30 1.97
N ILE A 24 5.99 -8.03 3.27
CA ILE A 24 4.73 -7.92 4.03
C ILE A 24 3.88 -6.77 3.48
N ALA A 25 4.48 -5.63 3.12
CA ALA A 25 3.77 -4.50 2.53
C ALA A 25 3.12 -4.86 1.18
N VAL A 26 3.85 -5.48 0.25
CA VAL A 26 3.29 -5.99 -1.01
C VAL A 26 2.19 -7.02 -0.76
N GLY A 27 2.42 -7.99 0.12
CA GLY A 27 1.43 -9.00 0.47
C GLY A 27 0.17 -8.40 1.08
N THR A 28 0.31 -7.33 1.87
CA THR A 28 -0.83 -6.59 2.44
C THR A 28 -1.68 -5.99 1.33
N VAL A 29 -1.08 -5.36 0.30
CA VAL A 29 -1.85 -4.85 -0.85
C VAL A 29 -2.61 -5.98 -1.56
N VAL A 30 -1.98 -7.13 -1.78
CA VAL A 30 -2.64 -8.29 -2.42
C VAL A 30 -3.85 -8.75 -1.60
N MET A 31 -3.71 -8.82 -0.28
CA MET A 31 -4.81 -9.20 0.60
C MET A 31 -5.90 -8.12 0.68
N ASN A 32 -5.54 -6.83 0.74
CA ASN A 32 -6.49 -5.72 0.68
C ASN A 32 -7.32 -5.78 -0.62
N ARG A 33 -6.66 -6.05 -1.75
CA ARG A 33 -7.33 -6.23 -3.05
C ARG A 33 -8.30 -7.40 -3.01
N LEU A 34 -7.85 -8.57 -2.53
CA LEU A 34 -8.70 -9.77 -2.40
C LEU A 34 -9.93 -9.52 -1.52
N GLU A 35 -9.72 -8.89 -0.36
CA GLU A 35 -10.75 -8.64 0.66
C GLU A 35 -11.73 -7.53 0.25
N SER A 36 -11.33 -6.62 -0.64
CA SER A 36 -12.20 -5.51 -1.09
C SER A 36 -13.43 -5.93 -1.91
N GLY A 37 -13.48 -7.17 -2.40
CA GLY A 37 -14.55 -7.66 -3.28
C GLY A 37 -14.51 -7.14 -4.73
N ARG A 38 -13.56 -6.26 -5.07
CA ARG A 38 -13.40 -5.64 -6.40
C ARG A 38 -12.45 -6.35 -7.33
N TYR A 39 -11.44 -6.96 -6.74
CA TYR A 39 -10.42 -7.70 -7.44
C TYR A 39 -10.84 -9.17 -7.48
N PRO A 40 -10.18 -10.01 -8.29
CA PRO A 40 -10.48 -11.43 -8.31
C PRO A 40 -10.44 -12.04 -6.90
N LYS A 41 -11.36 -12.96 -6.62
CA LYS A 41 -11.60 -13.52 -5.28
C LYS A 41 -10.55 -14.54 -4.82
N THR A 42 -9.40 -14.59 -5.48
CA THR A 42 -8.31 -15.52 -5.16
C THR A 42 -6.97 -14.80 -5.26
N VAL A 43 -6.00 -15.20 -4.45
CA VAL A 43 -4.65 -14.59 -4.45
C VAL A 43 -4.04 -14.65 -5.85
N CYS A 44 -4.10 -15.81 -6.50
CA CYS A 44 -3.59 -15.95 -7.87
C CYS A 44 -4.37 -15.13 -8.88
N GLY A 45 -5.68 -14.94 -8.68
CA GLY A 45 -6.48 -14.06 -9.52
C GLY A 45 -6.02 -12.61 -9.42
N VAL A 46 -5.75 -12.11 -8.21
CA VAL A 46 -5.21 -10.76 -8.00
C VAL A 46 -3.84 -10.62 -8.64
N VAL A 47 -2.91 -11.53 -8.31
CA VAL A 47 -1.51 -11.49 -8.82
C VAL A 47 -1.44 -11.66 -10.34
N GLY A 48 -2.37 -12.42 -10.92
CA GLY A 48 -2.42 -12.69 -12.35
C GLY A 48 -3.06 -11.60 -13.20
N GLN A 49 -3.53 -10.50 -12.60
CA GLN A 49 -4.14 -9.43 -13.38
C GLN A 49 -3.13 -8.77 -14.33
N LYS A 50 -3.56 -8.59 -15.58
CA LYS A 50 -2.75 -8.00 -16.64
C LYS A 50 -2.27 -6.60 -16.22
N ASN A 51 -0.96 -6.35 -16.39
CA ASN A 51 -0.28 -5.09 -16.14
C ASN A 51 -0.34 -4.57 -14.69
N GLN A 52 -0.70 -5.41 -13.70
CA GLN A 52 -0.77 -4.99 -12.30
C GLN A 52 0.52 -5.22 -11.52
N PHE A 53 1.35 -6.15 -12.00
CA PHE A 53 2.59 -6.60 -11.39
C PHE A 53 3.63 -6.86 -12.49
N ALA A 54 4.87 -7.12 -12.10
CA ALA A 54 6.02 -7.31 -12.96
C ALA A 54 5.71 -8.29 -14.11
N PRO A 55 6.19 -8.01 -15.34
CA PRO A 55 6.07 -8.94 -16.45
C PRO A 55 6.61 -10.32 -16.06
N GLY A 56 5.78 -11.35 -16.25
CA GLY A 56 6.10 -12.72 -15.89
C GLY A 56 6.07 -13.02 -14.38
N VAL A 57 5.38 -12.23 -13.55
CA VAL A 57 5.25 -12.47 -12.10
C VAL A 57 4.82 -13.92 -11.78
N LEU A 58 3.97 -14.54 -12.60
CA LEU A 58 3.54 -15.94 -12.43
C LEU A 58 4.41 -16.97 -13.18
N THR A 59 5.32 -16.58 -14.07
CA THR A 59 6.05 -17.53 -14.94
C THR A 59 7.58 -17.52 -14.79
N ARG A 60 8.19 -16.39 -14.45
CA ARG A 60 9.66 -16.25 -14.34
C ARG A 60 10.24 -17.08 -13.18
N SER A 61 11.50 -17.51 -13.29
CA SER A 61 12.17 -18.21 -12.19
C SER A 61 12.46 -17.25 -11.01
N MET A 62 12.45 -17.80 -9.80
CA MET A 62 12.90 -17.11 -8.60
C MET A 62 14.25 -17.69 -8.18
N GLU A 63 15.20 -16.81 -7.89
CA GLU A 63 16.59 -17.15 -7.53
C GLU A 63 16.84 -16.80 -6.05
N LYS A 64 17.96 -16.14 -5.74
CA LYS A 64 18.31 -15.67 -4.40
C LYS A 64 17.19 -14.80 -3.81
N GLY A 65 16.75 -15.15 -2.59
CA GLY A 65 15.69 -14.45 -1.85
C GLY A 65 14.33 -15.16 -1.86
N LYS A 66 14.16 -16.22 -2.67
CA LYS A 66 12.90 -16.99 -2.73
C LYS A 66 12.47 -17.60 -1.39
N ASP A 67 13.42 -18.03 -0.57
CA ASP A 67 13.12 -18.67 0.72
C ASP A 67 12.57 -17.66 1.73
N LEU A 68 13.08 -16.42 1.71
CA LEU A 68 12.53 -15.34 2.50
C LEU A 68 11.11 -15.02 2.04
N ALA A 69 10.91 -14.82 0.74
CA ALA A 69 9.58 -14.58 0.17
C ALA A 69 8.58 -15.69 0.51
N SER A 70 9.00 -16.96 0.45
CA SER A 70 8.17 -18.13 0.76
C SER A 70 7.72 -18.14 2.22
N ARG A 71 8.63 -17.91 3.17
CA ARG A 71 8.28 -17.84 4.60
C ARG A 71 7.42 -16.60 4.91
N THR A 72 7.69 -15.46 4.27
CA THR A 72 6.89 -14.25 4.45
C THR A 72 5.49 -14.40 3.87
N ALA A 73 5.35 -15.10 2.74
CA ALA A 73 4.05 -15.44 2.16
C ALA A 73 3.19 -16.25 3.14
N THR A 74 3.78 -17.23 3.83
CA THR A 74 3.09 -17.97 4.91
C THR A 74 2.60 -17.03 6.01
N LYS A 75 3.44 -16.08 6.46
CA LYS A 75 3.05 -15.10 7.49
C LYS A 75 1.84 -14.26 7.04
N VAL A 76 1.88 -13.72 5.83
CA VAL A 76 0.79 -12.88 5.31
C VAL A 76 -0.50 -13.68 5.09
N LEU A 77 -0.40 -14.90 4.55
CA LEU A 77 -1.57 -15.77 4.39
C LEU A 77 -2.19 -16.17 5.74
N ASN A 78 -1.38 -16.20 6.81
CA ASN A 78 -1.84 -16.41 8.19
C ASN A 78 -2.28 -15.11 8.89
N GLY A 79 -2.42 -14.00 8.16
CA GLY A 79 -2.97 -12.75 8.69
C GLY A 79 -1.96 -11.67 9.06
N ALA A 80 -0.65 -11.87 8.86
CA ALA A 80 0.31 -10.78 9.02
C ALA A 80 0.01 -9.65 8.03
N ARG A 81 0.01 -8.40 8.51
CA ARG A 81 -0.25 -7.20 7.72
C ARG A 81 0.74 -6.11 8.10
N HIS A 82 1.09 -5.27 7.13
CA HIS A 82 1.91 -4.09 7.38
C HIS A 82 1.01 -2.96 7.89
N ARG A 83 1.26 -2.48 9.12
CA ARG A 83 0.37 -1.53 9.84
C ARG A 83 0.10 -0.23 9.07
N ASN A 84 1.08 0.28 8.34
CA ASN A 84 0.92 1.53 7.57
C ASN A 84 0.42 1.31 6.12
N VAL A 85 0.07 0.07 5.73
CA VAL A 85 -0.38 -0.29 4.37
C VAL A 85 -1.86 -0.69 4.37
N GLU A 86 -2.56 -0.60 5.50
CA GLU A 86 -3.94 -1.06 5.69
C GLU A 86 -4.92 -0.55 4.61
N LYS A 87 -4.79 0.71 4.19
CA LYS A 87 -5.65 1.31 3.15
C LYS A 87 -5.06 1.27 1.74
N ALA A 88 -3.80 0.85 1.60
CA ALA A 88 -3.12 0.88 0.33
C ALA A 88 -3.71 -0.17 -0.62
N MET A 89 -4.06 0.27 -1.82
CA MET A 89 -4.41 -0.60 -2.94
C MET A 89 -3.34 -0.57 -4.03
N PHE A 90 -2.35 0.33 -3.89
CA PHE A 90 -1.36 0.65 -4.88
C PHE A 90 0.01 0.83 -4.27
N PHE A 91 1.03 0.68 -5.10
CA PHE A 91 2.38 1.07 -4.81
C PHE A 91 3.14 1.33 -6.11
N HIS A 92 4.24 2.07 -6.00
CA HIS A 92 5.25 2.18 -7.04
C HIS A 92 6.63 2.34 -6.37
N THR A 93 7.71 2.25 -7.14
CA THR A 93 9.06 2.49 -6.59
C THR A 93 9.15 3.86 -5.94
N ALA A 94 9.74 3.91 -4.74
CA ALA A 94 9.96 5.15 -4.01
C ALA A 94 10.85 6.10 -4.81
N GLY A 95 10.62 7.41 -4.69
CA GLY A 95 11.33 8.44 -5.45
C GLY A 95 10.85 8.66 -6.89
N MET A 96 9.98 7.80 -7.45
CA MET A 96 9.31 8.10 -8.71
C MET A 96 8.18 9.11 -8.51
N THR A 97 8.05 10.05 -9.44
CA THR A 97 6.97 11.05 -9.46
C THR A 97 6.03 10.78 -10.63
N PHE A 98 4.73 10.86 -10.37
CA PHE A 98 3.68 10.71 -11.37
C PHE A 98 2.81 11.98 -11.39
N PRO A 99 2.23 12.35 -12.55
CA PRO A 99 1.48 13.60 -12.70
C PRO A 99 0.07 13.56 -12.05
N TYR A 100 -0.24 12.53 -11.26
CA TYR A 100 -1.57 12.35 -10.67
C TYR A 100 -1.65 12.98 -9.29
N THR A 101 -2.62 13.86 -9.08
CA THR A 101 -2.86 14.50 -7.78
C THR A 101 -3.59 13.59 -6.80
N ASN A 102 -4.23 12.53 -7.28
CA ASN A 102 -5.09 11.67 -6.47
C ASN A 102 -4.36 10.61 -5.65
N MET A 103 -3.03 10.56 -5.67
CA MET A 103 -2.27 9.58 -4.92
C MET A 103 -1.99 10.12 -3.51
N HIS A 104 -2.40 9.39 -2.48
CA HIS A 104 -2.12 9.73 -1.09
C HIS A 104 -1.20 8.68 -0.47
N TYR A 105 0.07 9.05 -0.31
CA TYR A 105 1.11 8.17 0.17
C TYR A 105 0.97 7.90 1.66
N LEU A 106 1.15 6.63 2.04
CA LEU A 106 0.94 6.13 3.40
C LEU A 106 2.25 5.72 4.06
N VAL A 107 3.12 5.02 3.32
CA VAL A 107 4.42 4.56 3.82
C VAL A 107 5.37 4.22 2.67
N GLU A 108 6.67 4.46 2.88
CA GLU A 108 7.74 3.88 2.08
C GLU A 108 8.31 2.65 2.79
N ALA A 109 8.28 1.52 2.10
CA ALA A 109 8.65 0.20 2.62
C ALA A 109 9.31 -0.63 1.52
N GLY A 110 10.42 -1.30 1.83
CA GLY A 110 11.12 -2.20 0.90
C GLY A 110 11.46 -1.64 -0.49
N GLY A 111 11.66 -0.32 -0.63
CA GLY A 111 11.96 0.34 -1.90
C GLY A 111 10.75 0.84 -2.70
N ASN A 112 9.54 0.69 -2.16
CA ASN A 112 8.30 1.21 -2.75
C ASN A 112 7.66 2.25 -1.84
N VAL A 113 6.81 3.10 -2.41
CA VAL A 113 5.83 3.90 -1.68
C VAL A 113 4.43 3.35 -1.92
N PHE A 114 3.68 3.15 -0.84
CA PHE A 114 2.35 2.55 -0.82
C PHE A 114 1.30 3.65 -0.64
N TYR A 115 0.17 3.53 -1.35
CA TYR A 115 -0.82 4.60 -1.37
C TYR A 115 -2.25 4.13 -1.62
N GLU A 116 -3.19 4.95 -1.16
CA GLU A 116 -4.57 4.94 -1.61
C GLU A 116 -4.75 6.02 -2.70
N LYS A 117 -5.76 5.89 -3.57
CA LYS A 117 -6.18 7.04 -4.38
C LYS A 117 -7.38 7.73 -3.71
N ARG A 118 -7.44 9.07 -3.73
CA ARG A 118 -8.52 9.90 -3.17
C ARG A 118 -9.31 10.67 -4.23
N LYS A 119 -10.62 10.78 -4.05
CA LYS A 119 -11.50 11.58 -4.90
C LYS A 119 -11.23 13.07 -4.63
N ASN A 120 -11.36 13.88 -5.66
CA ASN A 120 -11.27 15.34 -5.57
C ASN A 120 -9.95 15.87 -4.97
N ALA A 121 -8.88 15.09 -5.02
CA ALA A 121 -7.58 15.48 -4.52
C ALA A 121 -7.00 16.64 -5.35
N ARG A 122 -6.76 17.76 -4.69
CA ARG A 122 -6.23 18.98 -5.31
C ARG A 122 -4.71 18.99 -5.41
N ARG A 123 -4.03 18.14 -4.63
CA ARG A 123 -2.58 18.00 -4.60
C ARG A 123 -2.18 16.57 -4.24
N LEU A 124 -1.06 16.12 -4.81
CA LEU A 124 -0.42 14.85 -4.45
C LEU A 124 -0.15 14.83 -2.95
N SER A 125 -0.55 13.75 -2.28
CA SER A 125 -0.38 13.55 -0.83
C SER A 125 -0.77 14.78 -0.02
N ASP A 126 -2.07 14.88 0.28
CA ASP A 126 -2.61 15.92 1.15
C ASP A 126 -3.13 15.31 2.47
N PRO A 127 -2.52 15.61 3.64
CA PRO A 127 -1.35 16.47 3.84
C PRO A 127 -0.06 15.90 3.21
N PRO A 128 0.98 16.73 2.99
CA PRO A 128 2.25 16.30 2.40
C PRO A 128 2.79 15.04 3.05
N PHE A 129 3.22 14.10 2.22
CA PHE A 129 3.70 12.80 2.68
C PHE A 129 4.89 12.95 3.62
N ARG A 130 4.80 12.26 4.76
CA ARG A 130 5.91 12.02 5.67
C ARG A 130 5.90 10.54 5.97
N ASN A 131 7.03 9.88 5.73
CA ASN A 131 7.13 8.46 6.01
C ASN A 131 6.96 8.25 7.52
N PRO A 132 5.97 7.45 7.99
CA PRO A 132 5.81 7.18 9.40
C PRO A 132 7.07 6.52 9.97
N GLU A 133 7.41 6.89 11.22
CA GLU A 133 8.49 6.23 11.95
C GLU A 133 8.30 4.70 11.96
N PRO A 134 9.40 3.92 11.88
CA PRO A 134 9.33 2.48 12.03
C PRO A 134 8.58 2.10 13.31
N TYR A 135 7.76 1.05 13.21
CA TYR A 135 7.03 0.56 14.38
C TYR A 135 8.01 0.00 15.41
N ASP A 136 8.13 0.67 16.56
CA ASP A 136 8.81 0.14 17.75
C ASP A 136 7.75 -0.31 18.77
N PRO A 137 7.58 -1.62 19.02
CA PRO A 137 6.59 -2.13 19.98
C PRO A 137 6.90 -1.72 21.42
N ARG A 138 8.12 -1.26 21.71
CA ARG A 138 8.53 -0.76 23.04
C ARG A 138 8.18 0.71 23.22
N ARG A 139 7.87 1.42 22.13
CA ARG A 139 7.50 2.82 22.20
C ARG A 139 6.03 2.93 22.61
N PRO A 140 5.70 3.62 23.72
CA PRO A 140 4.30 3.85 24.07
C PRO A 140 3.60 4.57 22.92
N ALA A 141 2.34 4.21 22.67
CA ALA A 141 1.52 4.86 21.66
C ALA A 141 1.62 6.39 21.85
N ALA A 142 1.99 7.11 20.79
CA ALA A 142 2.12 8.55 20.87
C ALA A 142 0.78 9.12 21.32
N GLN A 143 0.75 9.74 22.51
CA GLN A 143 -0.38 10.54 22.92
C GLN A 143 -0.55 11.65 21.89
N PRO A 144 -1.78 12.01 21.47
CA PRO A 144 -1.96 13.14 20.58
C PRO A 144 -1.30 14.36 21.22
N SER A 145 -0.30 14.95 20.54
CA SER A 145 0.38 16.14 21.03
C SER A 145 -0.67 17.18 21.39
N ALA A 146 -0.74 17.55 22.67
CA ALA A 146 -1.50 18.69 23.14
C ALA A 146 -0.84 19.98 22.62
N MET A 147 -0.96 20.27 21.32
CA MET A 147 -0.91 21.64 20.83
C MET A 147 -2.32 22.21 20.85
N ALA A 148 -2.78 22.48 22.07
CA ALA A 148 -3.92 23.34 22.31
C ALA A 148 -3.48 24.35 23.37
N THR A 149 -3.09 25.55 22.93
CA THR A 149 -3.52 26.84 23.50
C THR A 149 -2.88 27.99 22.72
N MET A 150 -3.64 29.09 22.59
CA MET A 150 -3.38 30.37 21.89
C MET A 150 -3.69 30.33 20.37
N ALA A 151 -4.66 31.05 19.81
CA ALA A 151 -5.57 32.07 20.31
C ALA A 151 -6.81 32.12 19.42
N ALA A 152 -7.98 32.40 20.02
CA ALA A 152 -9.20 32.69 19.31
C ALA A 152 -9.12 34.09 18.67
N SER A 153 -9.39 34.16 17.36
CA SER A 153 -10.26 35.14 16.69
C SER A 153 -9.80 35.39 15.25
N ARG A 154 -10.51 34.81 14.28
CA ARG A 154 -11.16 35.54 13.15
C ARG A 154 -11.78 34.55 12.13
N SER A 155 -13.06 34.84 11.87
CA SER A 155 -13.87 34.62 10.65
C SER A 155 -13.99 33.25 10.00
N ALA A 156 -15.27 32.88 9.84
CA ALA A 156 -15.87 31.84 9.01
C ALA A 156 -15.23 31.60 7.64
N GLY A 157 -15.32 30.34 7.20
CA GLY A 157 -15.51 30.02 5.78
C GLY A 157 -14.39 29.26 5.09
N SER A 158 -13.97 28.11 5.61
CA SER A 158 -13.44 27.05 4.74
C SER A 158 -13.76 25.70 5.35
N THR A 159 -14.91 25.15 4.98
CA THR A 159 -15.10 23.70 5.07
C THR A 159 -14.13 23.10 4.07
N SER A 160 -12.93 22.74 4.52
CA SER A 160 -12.10 21.80 3.77
C SER A 160 -12.89 20.50 3.73
N ALA A 161 -13.62 20.28 2.63
CA ALA A 161 -14.25 19.00 2.37
C ALA A 161 -13.17 17.94 2.54
N ALA A 162 -13.40 16.97 3.44
CA ALA A 162 -12.45 15.91 3.69
C ALA A 162 -12.15 15.21 2.36
N LEU A 163 -10.87 14.99 2.06
CA LEU A 163 -10.49 14.20 0.89
C LEU A 163 -10.91 12.76 1.13
N GLU A 164 -11.98 12.35 0.47
CA GLU A 164 -12.49 10.99 0.64
C GLU A 164 -11.71 10.01 -0.24
N PRO A 165 -11.49 8.77 0.22
CA PRO A 165 -10.94 7.72 -0.63
C PRO A 165 -11.80 7.58 -1.90
N ILE A 166 -11.15 7.34 -3.05
CA ILE A 166 -11.90 7.06 -4.27
C ILE A 166 -12.75 5.80 -4.01
N SER A 167 -14.03 5.89 -4.39
CA SER A 167 -14.94 4.75 -4.33
C SER A 167 -14.33 3.48 -4.90
N ILE A 168 -14.80 2.40 -4.30
CA ILE A 168 -14.53 1.03 -4.68
C ILE A 168 -15.09 0.65 -6.08
N ASP A 169 -15.66 1.56 -6.86
CA ASP A 169 -15.91 1.34 -8.30
C ASP A 169 -14.98 2.17 -9.20
N ASP A 170 -14.58 3.34 -8.74
CA ASP A 170 -13.82 4.30 -9.54
C ASP A 170 -12.32 3.96 -9.63
N LEU A 171 -11.71 3.33 -8.61
CA LEU A 171 -10.33 2.82 -8.75
C LEU A 171 -10.16 1.80 -9.89
N ILE A 172 -11.16 0.93 -10.15
CA ILE A 172 -11.09 -0.10 -11.22
C ILE A 172 -10.98 0.53 -12.61
N ARG A 173 -11.68 1.65 -12.84
CA ARG A 173 -11.58 2.41 -14.09
C ARG A 173 -10.21 3.07 -14.22
N ALA A 174 -9.63 3.48 -13.09
CA ALA A 174 -8.35 4.17 -13.01
C ALA A 174 -7.11 3.25 -12.98
N ASP A 175 -7.29 1.93 -12.85
CA ASP A 175 -6.21 0.91 -12.86
C ASP A 175 -5.99 0.28 -14.25
N ARG A 176 -6.77 0.70 -15.26
CA ARG A 176 -6.65 0.23 -16.66
C ARG A 176 -5.63 1.03 -17.49
N TYR A 177 -4.85 1.90 -16.86
CA TYR A 177 -3.80 2.69 -17.51
C TYR A 177 -2.45 2.38 -16.89
#